data_AF-A0A9W7LL08-F1
#
_entry.id   AF-A0A9W7LL08-F1
#
_cell.length_a   1.000
_cell.length_b   1.000
_cell.length_c   1.000
_cell.angle_alpha   90.00
_cell.angle_beta   90.00
_cell.angle_gamma   90.00
#
_symmetry.space_group_name_H-M   'P 1'
#
loop_
_entity.id
_entity.type
_entity.pdbx_description
1 polymer ?
#
loop_
_entity_poly.entity_id
_entity_poly.type
_entity_poly.pdbx_seq_one_letter_code
_entity_poly.pdbx_strand_id
1 'polypeptide(L)' 'MVSGIHSLGLTVLHLNVTSVENMALYSLSVKVEENCELTTVDEVAASIYEMVDRFQEEATTSVTATS' A
#
# COMPACT_ATOMS: atom_id res chain seq x y z
N MET A 1 0.30 -5.49 -3.02
CA MET A 1 0.85 -4.45 -2.11
C MET A 1 2.35 -4.23 -2.24
N VAL A 2 3.24 -5.09 -1.74
CA VAL A 2 4.71 -4.82 -1.73
C VAL A 2 5.31 -4.54 -3.12
N SER A 3 4.93 -5.32 -4.13
CA SER A 3 5.35 -5.06 -5.52
C SER A 3 4.85 -3.71 -6.06
N GLY A 4 3.69 -3.24 -5.60
CA GLY A 4 3.18 -1.91 -5.96
C GLY A 4 4.00 -0.81 -5.31
N ILE A 5 4.38 -0.97 -4.04
CA ILE A 5 5.29 -0.04 -3.35
C ILE A 5 6.64 0.03 -4.08
N HIS A 6 7.18 -1.12 -4.49
CA HIS A 6 8.38 -1.17 -5.30
C HIS A 6 8.23 -0.45 -6.65
N SER A 7 7.07 -0.54 -7.30
CA SER A 7 6.82 0.16 -8.57
C SER A 7 6.80 1.70 -8.44
N LEU A 8 6.60 2.22 -7.22
CA LEU A 8 6.70 3.66 -6.94
C LEU A 8 8.16 4.12 -6.70
N GLY A 9 9.17 3.26 -6.85
CA GLY A 9 10.55 3.57 -6.50
C GLY A 9 10.78 3.57 -4.99
N LEU A 10 10.01 2.79 -4.23
CA LEU A 10 10.12 2.68 -2.78
C LEU A 10 10.46 1.25 -2.35
N THR A 11 11.44 1.09 -1.47
CA THR A 11 11.76 -0.21 -0.86
C THR A 11 11.13 -0.32 0.51
N VAL A 12 10.36 -1.39 0.76
CA VAL A 12 9.82 -1.70 2.08
C VAL A 12 10.95 -2.23 2.98
N LEU A 13 11.25 -1.52 4.06
CA LEU A 13 12.22 -1.94 5.07
C LEU A 13 11.56 -2.73 6.19
N HIS A 14 10.38 -2.29 6.61
CA HIS A 14 9.59 -2.95 7.64
C HIS A 14 8.11 -2.83 7.28
N LEU A 15 7.37 -3.92 7.44
CA LEU A 15 5.92 -3.95 7.28
C LEU A 15 5.34 -4.70 8.46
N ASN A 16 4.54 -4.00 9.25
CA ASN A 16 3.68 -4.59 10.25
C ASN A 16 2.23 -4.58 9.74
N VAL A 17 1.56 -5.71 9.90
CA VAL A 17 0.13 -5.86 9.61
C VAL A 17 -0.53 -6.36 10.88
N THR A 18 -1.44 -5.57 11.42
CA THR A 18 -2.23 -5.95 12.59
C THR A 18 -3.69 -6.01 12.18
N SER A 19 -4.28 -7.20 12.19
CA SER A 19 -5.69 -7.40 11.89
C SER A 19 -6.53 -7.35 13.17
N VAL A 20 -7.64 -6.63 13.13
CA VAL A 20 -8.66 -6.57 14.18
C VAL A 20 -10.02 -6.68 13.51
N GLU A 21 -10.70 -7.80 13.76
CA GLU A 21 -12.00 -8.14 13.13
C GLU A 21 -11.97 -8.01 11.61
N ASN A 22 -12.70 -7.05 11.05
CA ASN A 22 -12.82 -6.79 9.61
C ASN A 22 -11.92 -5.65 9.13
N MET A 23 -10.90 -5.27 9.91
CA MET A 23 -10.00 -4.16 9.61
C MET A 23 -8.54 -4.60 9.75
N ALA A 24 -7.69 -4.10 8.85
CA ALA A 24 -6.24 -4.28 8.93
C ALA A 24 -5.55 -2.93 9.10
N LEU A 25 -4.70 -2.82 10.10
CA LEU A 25 -3.79 -1.71 10.30
C LEU A 25 -2.44 -2.05 9.68
N TYR A 26 -2.01 -1.19 8.76
CA TYR A 26 -0.71 -1.30 8.10
C TYR A 26 0.22 -0.22 8.64
N SER A 27 1.39 -0.64 9.13
CA SER A 27 2.47 0.27 9.49
C SER A 27 3.71 -0.12 8.72
N LEU A 28 4.22 0.80 7.90
CA LEU A 28 5.34 0.54 7.00
C LEU A 28 6.45 1.58 7.18
N SER A 29 7.68 1.12 7.06
CA SER A 29 8.86 1.97 6.90
C SER A 29 9.42 1.71 5.52
N VAL A 30 9.59 2.77 4.74
CA VAL A 30 10.07 2.69 3.36
C VAL A 30 11.34 3.52 3.19
N LYS A 31 12.21 3.05 2.30
CA LYS A 31 13.32 3.82 1.76
C LYS A 31 12.90 4.37 0.40
N VAL A 32 13.11 5.66 0.20
CA VAL A 32 12.95 6.29 -1.11
C VAL A 32 14.19 5.96 -1.93
N GLU A 33 14.00 5.35 -3.10
CA GLU A 33 15.09 5.02 -4.01
C GLU A 33 15.40 6.20 -4.96
N GLU A 34 16.57 6.16 -5.58
CA GLU A 34 17.06 7.24 -6.46
C GLU A 34 16.16 7.49 -7.68
N ASN A 35 15.40 6.48 -8.11
CA ASN A 35 14.47 6.57 -9.23
C ASN A 35 13.03 6.95 -8.83
N CYS A 36 12.79 7.29 -7.56
CA CYS A 36 11.47 7.68 -7.09
C CYS A 36 11.13 9.10 -7.57
N GLU A 37 9.98 9.24 -8.22
CA GLU A 37 9.49 10.54 -8.71
C GLU A 37 8.74 11.35 -7.64
N LEU A 38 8.48 10.76 -6.47
CA LEU A 38 7.78 11.40 -5.36
C LEU A 38 8.76 12.26 -4.57
N THR A 39 8.45 13.55 -4.41
CA THR A 39 9.40 14.55 -3.91
C THR A 39 9.16 14.92 -2.45
N THR A 40 7.97 14.64 -1.93
CA THR A 40 7.58 14.96 -0.56
C THR A 40 7.07 13.73 0.18
N VAL A 41 7.13 13.78 1.51
CA VAL A 41 6.58 12.73 2.37
C VAL A 41 5.07 12.59 2.17
N ASP A 42 4.37 13.70 1.94
CA ASP A 42 2.93 13.71 1.72
C ASP A 42 2.55 13.01 0.41
N GLU A 43 3.31 13.22 -0.68
CA GLU A 43 3.12 12.50 -1.95
C GLU A 43 3.37 10.99 -1.81
N VAL A 44 4.38 10.60 -1.02
CA VAL A 44 4.65 9.19 -0.68
C VAL A 44 3.47 8.58 0.08
N ALA A 45 2.99 9.27 1.12
CA ALA A 45 1.87 8.80 1.93
C ALA A 45 0.58 8.67 1.10
N ALA A 46 0.27 9.66 0.28
CA ALA A 46 -0.91 9.65 -0.59
C ALA A 46 -0.84 8.50 -1.63
N SER A 47 0.29 8.35 -2.32
CA SER A 47 0.46 7.32 -3.36
C SER A 47 0.38 5.90 -2.79
N ILE A 48 0.96 5.67 -1.60
CA ILE A 48 0.84 4.38 -0.90
C ILE A 48 -0.60 4.15 -0.43
N TYR A 49 -1.27 5.17 0.11
CA TYR A 49 -2.65 5.06 0.57
C TYR A 49 -3.59 4.68 -0.58
N GLU A 50 -3.56 5.41 -1.70
CA GLU A 50 -4.36 5.12 -2.90
C GLU A 50 -4.10 3.71 -3.45
N MET A 51 -2.84 3.26 -3.43
CA MET A 51 -2.51 1.91 -3.84
C MET A 51 -3.14 0.85 -2.93
N VAL A 52 -3.04 1.04 -1.61
CA VAL A 52 -3.62 0.11 -0.62
C VAL A 52 -5.14 0.10 -0.70
N ASP A 53 -5.76 1.26 -0.94
CA ASP A 53 -7.20 1.40 -1.12
C ASP A 53 -7.69 0.60 -2.34
N ARG A 54 -7.04 0.74 -3.50
CA ARG A 54 -7.35 -0.07 -4.69
C ARG A 54 -7.24 -1.57 -4.43
N PHE A 55 -6.22 -2.01 -3.70
CA PHE A 55 -6.08 -3.43 -3.35
C PHE A 55 -7.22 -3.94 -2.46
N GLN A 56 -7.78 -3.10 -1.58
CA GLN A 56 -8.92 -3.46 -0.73
C GLN A 56 -10.24 -3.48 -1.52
N GLU A 57 -10.40 -2.55 -2.47
CA GLU A 57 -11.56 -2.52 -3.35
C GLU A 57 -11.62 -3.76 -4.26
N GLU A 58 -10.48 -4.16 -4.84
CA GLU A 58 -10.34 -5.38 -5.65
C GLU A 58 -10.64 -6.66 -4.83
N ALA A 59 -10.18 -6.71 -3.57
CA ALA A 59 -10.48 -7.83 -2.69
C ALA A 59 -11.99 -7.94 -2.38
N THR A 60 -12.67 -6.80 -2.22
CA THR A 60 -14.11 -6.74 -1.92
C THR A 60 -14.98 -7.07 -3.14
N THR A 61 -14.59 -6.60 -4.33
CA THR A 61 -15.33 -6.85 -5.59
C THR A 61 -15.22 -8.30 -6.08
N SER A 62 -14.16 -9.02 -5.73
CA SER A 62 -14.02 -10.46 -6.03
C SER A 62 -15.03 -11.34 -5.27
N VAL A 63 -15.55 -10.88 -4.12
CA VAL A 63 -16.53 -11.64 -3.31
C VAL A 63 -17.96 -11.49 -3.85
N THR A 64 -18.29 -10.37 -4.48
CA THR A 64 -19.64 -10.09 -4.98
C THR A 64 -19.98 -10.74 -6.33
N ALA A 65 -18.99 -11.30 -7.05
CA ALA A 65 -19.21 -11.95 -8.35
C ALA A 65 -19.59 -13.45 -8.25
N THR A 66 -19.75 -13.99 -7.03
CA THR A 66 -20.11 -15.40 -6.80
C THR A 66 -21.49 -15.58 -6.15
N SER A 67 -22.41 -14.62 -6.33
CA SER A 67 -23.81 -14.74 -5.90
C SER A 67 -24.79 -14.54 -7.05
#